data_AF-A0A849EPB8-F1
#
_entry.id   AF-A0A849EPB8-F1
#
_cell.length_a   1.000
_cell.length_b   1.000
_cell.length_c   1.000
_cell.angle_alpha   90.00
_cell.angle_beta   90.00
_cell.angle_gamma   90.00
#
_symmetry.space_group_name_H-M   'P 1'
#
loop_
_entity.id
_entity.type
_entity.pdbx_description
1 polymer ?
#
loop_
_entity_poly.entity_id
_entity_poly.type
_entity_poly.pdbx_seq_one_letter_code
_entity_poly.pdbx_strand_id
1 'polypeptide(L)' 'MLLRKFPDQGQFQVLARTHNVIPVGVEVLADMETPVSLLAKLYRNQGPIFLLESVEGG' A
#
# COMPACT_ATOMS: atom_id res chain seq x y z
N MET A 1 -3.16 -3.70 13.10
CA MET A 1 -2.37 -2.78 13.97
C MET A 1 -1.47 -1.93 13.08
N LEU A 2 -1.39 -0.61 13.29
CA LEU A 2 -0.52 0.28 12.51
C LEU A 2 0.92 0.17 13.03
N LEU A 3 1.87 -0.15 12.15
CA LEU A 3 3.29 -0.33 12.50
C LEU A 3 4.11 0.91 12.19
N ARG A 4 3.94 1.47 10.99
CA ARG A 4 4.72 2.63 10.53
C ARG A 4 3.91 3.50 9.57
N LYS A 5 4.22 4.79 9.52
CA LYS A 5 3.79 5.72 8.46
C LYS A 5 5.03 6.26 7.74
N PHE A 6 4.94 6.44 6.42
CA PHE A 6 6.02 7.04 5.66
C PHE A 6 5.51 7.76 4.40
N PRO A 7 6.18 8.85 3.97
CA PRO A 7 7.04 9.69 4.80
C PRO A 7 6.26 10.32 5.97
N ASP A 8 6.96 10.77 7.00
CA ASP A 8 6.32 11.68 7.96
C ASP A 8 6.06 13.06 7.32
N GLN A 9 5.31 13.93 8.02
CA GLN A 9 4.92 15.23 7.47
C GLN A 9 6.11 16.13 7.13
N GLY A 10 7.19 16.09 7.92
CA GLY A 10 8.38 16.90 7.66
C GLY A 10 9.14 16.41 6.44
N GLN A 11 9.32 15.09 6.34
CA GLN A 11 9.93 14.44 5.19
C GLN A 11 9.13 14.69 3.90
N PHE A 12 7.80 14.61 3.97
CA PHE A 12 6.93 14.92 2.83
C PHE A 12 7.15 16.35 2.33
N GLN A 13 7.18 17.34 3.23
CA GLN A 13 7.40 18.75 2.86
C GLN A 13 8.76 18.98 2.19
N VAL A 14 9.79 18.26 2.61
CA VAL A 14 11.12 18.33 1.98
C VAL A 14 11.08 17.72 0.58
N LEU A 15 10.51 16.50 0.43
CA LEU A 15 10.41 15.81 -0.86
C LEU A 15 9.56 16.58 -1.88
N ALA A 16 8.48 17.22 -1.43
CA ALA A 16 7.57 18.01 -2.26
C ALA A 16 8.20 19.25 -2.91
N ARG A 17 9.39 19.65 -2.48
CA ARG A 17 10.12 20.75 -3.13
C ARG A 17 10.74 20.33 -4.47
N THR A 18 11.01 19.04 -4.66
CA THR A 18 11.78 18.54 -5.81
C THR A 18 11.13 17.39 -6.56
N HIS A 19 10.09 16.75 -6.00
CA HIS A 19 9.43 15.60 -6.62
C HIS A 19 7.96 15.90 -6.95
N ASN A 20 7.52 15.45 -8.12
CA ASN A 20 6.13 15.60 -8.57
C ASN A 20 5.20 14.48 -8.07
N VAL A 21 5.77 13.33 -7.66
CA VAL A 21 5.04 12.18 -7.14
C VAL A 21 5.76 11.67 -5.90
N ILE A 22 5.04 11.55 -4.79
CA ILE A 22 5.58 11.13 -3.50
C ILE A 22 4.66 10.05 -2.94
N PRO A 23 5.10 8.78 -2.81
CA PRO A 23 4.28 7.74 -2.23
C PRO A 23 4.10 8.00 -0.73
N VAL A 24 2.84 8.06 -0.29
CA VAL A 24 2.49 8.14 1.14
C VAL A 24 1.78 6.85 1.51
N GLY A 25 2.34 6.14 2.47
CA GLY A 25 1.91 4.80 2.83
C GLY A 25 1.97 4.54 4.33
N VAL A 26 1.37 3.43 4.70
CA VAL A 26 1.44 2.88 6.04
C VAL A 26 1.80 1.41 5.97
N GLU A 27 2.52 0.96 6.98
CA GLU A 27 2.79 -0.46 7.22
C GLU A 27 1.82 -0.95 8.29
N VAL A 28 1.14 -2.06 8.01
CA VAL A 28 0.12 -2.65 8.89
C VAL A 28 0.44 -4.12 9.11
N LEU A 29 0.20 -4.60 10.32
CA LEU A 29 0.26 -6.04 10.61
C LEU A 29 -0.94 -6.72 9.93
N ALA A 30 -0.65 -7.70 9.07
CA ALA A 30 -1.62 -8.45 8.26
C ALA A 30 -1.22 -9.94 8.16
N ASP A 31 -0.69 -10.49 9.25
CA ASP A 31 -0.23 -11.89 9.38
C ASP A 31 -1.31 -12.95 9.06
N MET A 32 -2.58 -12.62 9.30
CA MET A 32 -3.73 -13.47 9.03
C MET A 32 -4.36 -13.24 7.65
N GLU A 33 -3.75 -12.41 6.80
CA GLU A 33 -4.29 -12.05 5.50
C GLU A 33 -3.50 -12.68 4.36
N THR A 34 -4.21 -13.09 3.31
CA THR A 34 -3.62 -13.48 2.02
C THR A 34 -3.83 -12.36 1.00
N PRO A 35 -3.10 -12.33 -0.12
CA PRO A 35 -3.32 -11.30 -1.14
C PRO A 35 -4.78 -11.25 -1.63
N VAL A 36 -5.43 -12.41 -1.79
CA VAL A 36 -6.85 -12.50 -2.17
C VAL A 36 -7.78 -12.00 -1.07
N SER A 37 -7.52 -12.28 0.22
CA SER A 37 -8.36 -11.78 1.30
C SER A 37 -8.26 -10.26 1.44
N LEU A 38 -7.07 -9.69 1.24
CA LEU A 38 -6.87 -8.24 1.22
C LEU A 38 -7.60 -7.59 0.04
N LEU A 39 -7.49 -8.16 -1.16
CA LEU A 39 -8.20 -7.66 -2.34
C LEU A 39 -9.71 -7.59 -2.06
N ALA A 40 -10.29 -8.66 -1.52
CA ALA A 40 -11.71 -8.72 -1.18
C ALA A 40 -12.12 -7.69 -0.12
N LYS A 41 -11.27 -7.44 0.88
CA LYS A 41 -11.50 -6.45 1.95
C LYS A 41 -11.39 -4.99 1.47
N LEU A 42 -10.49 -4.72 0.53
CA LEU A 42 -10.23 -3.37 0.00
C LEU A 42 -11.18 -2.99 -1.12
N TYR A 43 -11.73 -3.97 -1.84
CA TYR A 43 -12.62 -3.71 -2.95
C TYR A 43 -13.95 -3.12 -2.49
N ARG A 44 -14.30 -1.95 -3.03
CA ARG A 44 -15.54 -1.23 -2.69
C ARG A 44 -16.54 -1.14 -3.85
N ASN A 45 -16.48 -2.04 -4.82
CA ASN A 45 -17.33 -2.00 -6.02
C ASN A 45 -17.22 -0.68 -6.83
N GLN A 46 -16.08 0.01 -6.75
CA GLN A 46 -15.83 1.29 -7.43
C GLN A 46 -14.90 1.12 -8.64
N GLY A 47 -15.36 0.36 -9.64
CA GLY A 47 -14.61 0.11 -10.87
C GLY A 47 -13.60 -1.04 -10.77
N PRO A 48 -12.86 -1.32 -11.85
CA PRO A 48 -11.97 -2.48 -11.91
C PRO A 48 -10.76 -2.33 -10.97
N ILE A 49 -10.33 -3.46 -10.41
CA ILE A 49 -9.10 -3.58 -9.63
C ILE A 49 -8.21 -4.68 -10.22
N PHE A 50 -6.93 -4.66 -9.87
CA PHE A 50 -5.97 -5.68 -10.27
C PHE A 50 -5.35 -6.34 -9.04
N LEU A 51 -5.15 -7.66 -9.13
CA LEU A 51 -4.30 -8.44 -8.23
C LEU A 51 -3.19 -9.05 -9.09
N LEU A 52 -1.95 -8.74 -8.75
CA LEU A 52 -0.77 -9.25 -9.45
C LEU A 52 -0.02 -10.16 -8.48
N GLU A 53 -0.09 -11.46 -8.71
CA GLU A 53 0.64 -12.49 -7.96
C GLU A 53 1.67 -13.15 -8.88
N SER A 54 2.82 -13.50 -8.32
CA SER A 54 3.89 -14.22 -9.02
C SER A 54 4.20 -15.49 -8.25
N VAL A 55 4.20 -16.63 -8.95
CA VAL A 55 4.65 -17.91 -8.42
C VAL A 55 5.98 -18.24 -9.09
N GLU A 56 7.04 -18.32 -8.30
CA GLU A 56 8.31 -18.83 -8.76
C GLU A 56 8.38 -20.34 -8.52
N GLY A 57 8.74 -21.12 -9.55
CA GLY A 57 9.13 -22.52 -9.41
C GLY A 57 8.05 -23.60 -9.57
N GLY A 58 6.75 -23.24 -9.60
CA GLY A 58 5.65 -24.19 -9.77
C GLY A 58 5.20 -24.85 -8.47
#